data_AF-A0A4R9PXP3-F1
#
_entry.id   AF-A0A4R9PXP3-F1
#
_cell.length_a   1.000
_cell.length_b   1.000
_cell.length_c   1.000
_cell.angle_alpha   90.00
_cell.angle_beta   90.00
_cell.angle_gamma   90.00
#
_symmetry.space_group_name_H-M   'P 1'
#
loop_
_entity.id
_entity.type
_entity.pdbx_description
1 polymer ?
#
loop_
_entity_poly.entity_id
_entity_poly.type
_entity_poly.pdbx_seq_one_letter_code
_entity_poly.pdbx_strand_id
1 'polypeptide(L)'
;ALISRAARAGKGQAPVERWNPEFCGDLDMEIKADGTWFYLGTPIGRMPLVQLFSSVLRKDADGKTYLVTPVERVGIRVADAPFIAVEMNVSGSGDDQLVTFRTNVGDVVAAGPGHPLRFVDEDETGGLKPYVL
;
A
#
# COMPACT_ATOMS: atom_id res chain seq x y z
N ALA A 1 10.94 5.85 16.90
CA ALA A 1 10.87 7.11 16.12
C ALA A 1 9.96 7.02 14.89
N LEU A 2 10.03 5.95 14.07
CA LEU A 2 9.07 5.76 12.97
C LEU A 2 7.65 5.42 13.46
N ILE A 3 7.55 4.49 14.41
CA ILE A 3 6.26 4.06 14.99
C ILE A 3 5.49 5.23 15.63
N SER A 4 6.19 6.19 16.25
CA SER A 4 5.58 7.39 16.83
C SER A 4 5.03 8.38 15.79
N ARG A 5 5.43 8.26 14.51
CA ARG A 5 4.94 9.06 13.38
C ARG A 5 3.97 8.29 12.48
N ALA A 6 3.70 7.03 12.80
CA ALA A 6 2.70 6.24 12.12
C ALA A 6 1.31 6.69 12.59
N ALA A 7 0.59 7.40 11.72
CA ALA A 7 -0.78 7.87 12.01
C ALA A 7 -1.76 6.72 12.34
N ARG A 8 -1.37 5.48 12.05
CA ARG A 8 -2.13 4.25 12.27
C ARG A 8 -1.53 3.28 13.28
N ALA A 9 -0.42 3.59 13.96
CA ALA A 9 0.09 2.72 15.02
C ALA A 9 -1.00 2.45 16.07
N GLY A 10 -1.49 1.20 16.15
CA GLY A 10 -2.55 0.78 17.06
C GLY A 10 -3.98 0.74 16.49
N LYS A 11 -4.25 1.26 15.28
CA LYS A 11 -5.52 1.03 14.56
C LYS A 11 -5.33 -0.15 13.62
N GLY A 12 -5.86 -1.31 13.99
CA GLY A 12 -5.76 -2.52 13.18
C GLY A 12 -6.33 -2.31 11.77
N GLN A 13 -5.70 -2.94 10.77
CA GLN A 13 -6.24 -2.99 9.42
C GLN A 13 -7.61 -3.66 9.43
N ALA A 14 -8.49 -3.25 8.52
CA ALA A 14 -9.76 -3.93 8.35
C ALA A 14 -9.49 -5.40 7.95
N PRO A 15 -10.24 -6.38 8.45
CA PRO A 15 -10.00 -7.79 8.15
C PRO A 15 -10.55 -8.15 6.76
N VAL A 16 -10.07 -7.46 5.72
CA VAL A 16 -10.53 -7.56 4.33
C VAL A 16 -10.48 -8.98 3.79
N GLU A 17 -9.52 -9.79 4.24
CA GLU A 17 -9.40 -11.20 3.87
C GLU A 17 -10.59 -12.07 4.33
N ARG A 18 -11.38 -11.60 5.30
CA ARG A 18 -12.55 -12.33 5.83
C ARG A 18 -13.85 -12.01 5.09
N TRP A 19 -13.86 -11.00 4.23
CA TRP A 19 -15.07 -10.51 3.57
C TRP A 19 -15.11 -10.96 2.12
N ASN A 20 -16.16 -11.65 1.70
CA ASN A 20 -16.32 -12.10 0.31
C ASN A 20 -17.66 -11.63 -0.27
N PRO A 21 -17.94 -10.31 -0.32
CA PRO A 21 -19.17 -9.81 -0.91
C PRO A 21 -19.14 -9.94 -2.44
N GLU A 22 -20.31 -9.78 -3.05
CA GLU A 22 -20.43 -9.75 -4.51
C GLU A 22 -19.62 -8.60 -5.11
N PHE A 23 -19.16 -8.79 -6.35
CA PHE A 23 -18.48 -7.74 -7.10
C PHE A 23 -19.50 -6.72 -7.60
N CYS A 24 -19.33 -5.46 -7.19
CA CYS A 24 -20.26 -4.39 -7.51
C CYS A 24 -19.85 -3.58 -8.75
N GLY A 25 -18.75 -3.95 -9.41
CA GLY A 25 -18.21 -3.25 -10.57
C GLY A 25 -16.91 -2.51 -10.29
N ASP A 26 -16.40 -1.83 -11.30
CA ASP A 26 -15.20 -1.01 -11.20
C ASP A 26 -15.57 0.43 -10.84
N LEU A 27 -14.86 1.01 -9.88
CA LEU A 27 -14.93 2.42 -9.54
C LEU A 27 -13.91 3.18 -10.38
N ASP A 28 -14.24 4.39 -10.83
CA ASP A 28 -13.24 5.28 -11.46
C ASP A 28 -12.33 5.90 -10.40
N MET A 29 -11.55 5.02 -9.77
CA MET A 29 -10.54 5.32 -8.76
C MET A 29 -9.21 4.74 -9.19
N GLU A 30 -8.16 5.52 -9.03
CA GLU A 30 -6.81 5.14 -9.47
C GLU A 30 -5.77 5.60 -8.46
N ILE A 31 -4.86 4.70 -8.11
CA ILE A 31 -3.62 5.01 -7.40
C ILE A 31 -2.52 5.16 -8.45
N LYS A 32 -2.02 6.39 -8.63
CA LYS A 32 -0.91 6.68 -9.55
C LYS A 32 0.42 6.18 -8.97
N ALA A 33 1.44 6.08 -9.82
CA ALA A 33 2.77 5.58 -9.43
C ALA A 33 3.48 6.45 -8.38
N ASP A 34 3.09 7.71 -8.24
CA ASP A 34 3.56 8.63 -7.18
C ASP A 34 2.80 8.48 -5.85
N GLY A 35 1.81 7.57 -5.79
CA GLY A 35 0.95 7.34 -4.64
C GLY A 35 -0.24 8.30 -4.53
N THR A 36 -0.47 9.19 -5.51
CA THR A 36 -1.63 10.08 -5.54
C THR A 36 -2.89 9.29 -5.90
N TRP A 37 -3.96 9.46 -5.11
CA TRP A 37 -5.27 8.86 -5.37
C TRP A 37 -6.12 9.80 -6.21
N PHE A 38 -6.72 9.27 -7.27
CA PHE A 38 -7.67 9.96 -8.12
C PHE A 38 -9.05 9.33 -7.99
N TYR A 39 -10.10 10.14 -8.04
CA TYR A 39 -11.49 9.72 -8.15
C TYR A 39 -12.19 10.58 -9.20
N LEU A 40 -12.81 9.97 -10.20
CA LEU A 40 -13.43 10.67 -11.34
C LEU A 40 -12.47 11.69 -11.98
N GLY A 41 -11.22 11.27 -12.19
CA GLY A 41 -10.16 12.11 -12.77
C GLY A 41 -9.65 13.26 -11.87
N THR A 42 -10.13 13.40 -10.64
CA THR A 42 -9.73 14.47 -9.71
C THR A 42 -8.86 13.93 -8.57
N PRO A 43 -7.73 14.58 -8.22
CA PRO A 43 -6.87 14.11 -7.13
C PRO A 43 -7.53 14.31 -5.76
N ILE A 44 -7.40 13.33 -4.88
CA ILE A 44 -7.87 13.37 -3.48
C ILE A 44 -6.74 13.91 -2.60
N GLY A 45 -6.78 15.21 -2.29
CA GLY A 45 -5.79 15.87 -1.41
C GLY A 45 -5.99 15.61 0.11
N ARG A 46 -7.08 14.93 0.50
CA ARG A 46 -7.43 14.72 1.92
C ARG A 46 -6.81 13.42 2.45
N MET A 47 -5.62 13.52 3.04
CA MET A 47 -4.87 12.35 3.55
C MET A 47 -5.69 11.41 4.47
N PRO A 48 -6.51 11.89 5.43
CA PRO A 48 -7.35 10.98 6.22
C PRO A 48 -8.33 10.12 5.40
N LEU A 49 -8.79 10.63 4.26
CA LEU A 49 -9.67 9.89 3.35
C LEU A 49 -8.88 8.85 2.55
N VAL A 50 -7.70 9.22 2.05
CA VAL A 50 -6.77 8.28 1.40
C VAL A 50 -6.42 7.12 2.34
N GLN A 51 -6.12 7.43 3.61
CA GLN A 51 -5.93 6.42 4.64
C GLN A 51 -7.17 5.53 4.76
N LEU A 52 -8.37 6.09 4.94
CA LEU A 52 -9.60 5.30 5.08
C LEU A 52 -9.77 4.28 3.94
N PHE A 53 -9.57 4.68 2.69
CA PHE A 53 -9.64 3.75 1.57
C PHE A 53 -8.48 2.76 1.56
N SER A 54 -7.27 3.18 1.93
CA SER A 54 -6.14 2.23 1.99
C SER A 54 -6.33 1.10 3.00
N SER A 55 -7.07 1.33 4.10
CA SER A 55 -7.32 0.27 5.09
C SER A 55 -8.25 -0.84 4.60
N VAL A 56 -8.94 -0.63 3.49
CA VAL A 56 -9.84 -1.60 2.88
C VAL A 56 -9.33 -2.12 1.54
N LEU A 57 -8.06 -1.85 1.20
CA LEU A 57 -7.43 -2.43 0.01
C LEU A 57 -7.20 -3.92 0.18
N ARG A 58 -7.52 -4.68 -0.86
CA ARG A 58 -7.18 -6.09 -0.98
C ARG A 58 -6.73 -6.41 -2.39
N LYS A 59 -5.69 -7.21 -2.52
CA LYS A 59 -5.29 -7.79 -3.80
C LYS A 59 -5.80 -9.23 -3.86
N ASP A 60 -6.71 -9.51 -4.79
CA ASP A 60 -7.28 -10.86 -4.92
C ASP A 60 -6.34 -11.75 -5.77
N ALA A 61 -6.61 -13.05 -5.79
CA ALA A 61 -5.80 -14.05 -6.49
C ALA A 61 -5.74 -13.86 -8.02
N ASP A 62 -6.67 -13.09 -8.59
CA ASP A 62 -6.65 -12.71 -10.01
C ASP A 62 -5.65 -11.59 -10.34
N GLY A 63 -4.92 -11.11 -9.32
CA GLY A 63 -3.91 -10.07 -9.44
C GLY A 63 -4.47 -8.65 -9.44
N LYS A 64 -5.80 -8.48 -9.38
CA LYS A 64 -6.45 -7.16 -9.33
C LYS A 64 -6.56 -6.64 -7.90
N THR A 65 -6.74 -5.33 -7.79
CA THR A 65 -6.86 -4.63 -6.51
C THR A 65 -8.28 -4.11 -6.33
N TYR A 66 -8.81 -4.30 -5.13
CA TYR A 66 -10.18 -3.96 -4.75
C TYR A 66 -10.21 -3.12 -3.49
N LEU A 67 -11.25 -2.31 -3.35
CA LEU A 67 -11.72 -1.84 -2.05
C LEU A 67 -12.79 -2.81 -1.55
N VAL A 68 -12.61 -3.34 -0.35
CA VAL A 68 -13.45 -4.41 0.20
C VAL A 68 -14.01 -4.01 1.55
N THR A 69 -15.34 -4.02 1.64
CA THR A 69 -16.10 -3.85 2.89
C THR A 69 -16.94 -5.12 3.14
N PRO A 70 -17.66 -5.25 4.27
CA PRO A 70 -18.51 -6.41 4.50
C PRO A 70 -19.60 -6.64 3.44
N VAL A 71 -20.02 -5.58 2.72
CA VAL A 71 -21.17 -5.61 1.81
C VAL A 71 -20.82 -5.33 0.36
N GLU A 72 -19.61 -4.84 0.08
CA GLU A 72 -19.24 -4.34 -1.24
C GLU A 72 -17.78 -4.69 -1.56
N ARG A 73 -17.53 -5.14 -2.79
CA ARG A 73 -16.21 -5.28 -3.39
C ARG A 73 -16.20 -4.55 -4.73
N VAL A 74 -15.40 -3.49 -4.83
CA VAL A 74 -15.27 -2.67 -6.05
C VAL A 74 -13.83 -2.67 -6.54
N GLY A 75 -13.67 -2.78 -7.86
CA GLY A 75 -12.35 -2.78 -8.50
C GLY A 75 -11.79 -1.37 -8.63
N ILE A 76 -10.48 -1.22 -8.46
CA ILE A 76 -9.76 0.05 -8.68
C ILE A 76 -8.52 -0.19 -9.54
N ARG A 77 -7.97 0.90 -10.10
CA ARG A 77 -6.70 0.84 -10.84
C ARG A 77 -5.53 1.19 -9.93
N VAL A 78 -4.43 0.46 -10.08
CA VAL A 78 -3.14 0.77 -9.44
C VAL A 78 -2.09 0.78 -10.54
N ALA A 79 -1.46 1.93 -10.76
CA ALA A 79 -0.51 2.11 -11.85
C ALA A 79 0.80 1.34 -11.64
N ASP A 80 1.24 1.19 -10.39
CA ASP A 80 2.49 0.51 -10.04
C ASP A 80 2.32 -0.26 -8.71
N ALA A 81 2.37 0.45 -7.58
CA ALA A 81 2.15 -0.08 -6.24
C ALA A 81 1.10 0.76 -5.48
N PRO A 82 0.33 0.16 -4.55
CA PRO A 82 -0.68 0.89 -3.78
C PRO A 82 -0.08 1.87 -2.77
N PHE A 83 1.19 1.66 -2.38
CA PHE A 83 1.88 2.42 -1.34
C PHE A 83 3.28 2.79 -1.77
N ILE A 84 3.74 3.96 -1.31
CA ILE A 84 5.12 4.44 -1.51
C ILE A 84 5.83 4.41 -0.16
N ALA A 85 6.99 3.75 -0.09
CA ALA A 85 7.88 3.85 1.07
C ALA A 85 8.58 5.23 1.04
N VAL A 86 8.25 6.08 2.01
CA VAL A 86 8.72 7.50 2.04
C VAL A 86 9.77 7.75 3.13
N GLU A 87 9.92 6.84 4.08
CA GLU A 87 11.01 6.88 5.07
C GLU A 87 11.54 5.46 5.30
N MET A 88 12.84 5.38 5.58
CA MET A 88 13.54 4.16 5.95
C MET A 88 14.30 4.38 7.26
N ASN A 89 14.28 3.39 8.15
CA ASN A 89 15.10 3.35 9.35
C ASN A 89 15.80 1.99 9.44
N VAL A 90 17.07 2.04 9.80
CA VAL A 90 17.91 0.87 10.00
C VAL A 90 18.26 0.79 11.48
N SER A 91 18.11 -0.40 12.04
CA SER A 91 18.54 -0.73 13.41
C SER A 91 19.29 -2.06 13.41
N GLY A 92 20.08 -2.32 14.45
CA GLY A 92 20.99 -3.47 14.46
C GLY A 92 22.18 -3.27 13.50
N SER A 93 22.93 -4.34 13.27
CA SER A 93 24.12 -4.34 12.41
C SER A 93 24.43 -5.74 11.89
N GLY A 94 25.11 -5.83 10.74
CA GLY A 94 25.47 -7.12 10.15
C GLY A 94 24.21 -7.90 9.75
N ASP A 95 24.22 -9.21 10.03
CA ASP A 95 23.11 -10.10 9.66
C ASP A 95 21.85 -9.87 10.52
N ASP A 96 21.98 -9.22 11.68
CA ASP A 96 20.86 -8.84 12.57
C ASP A 96 20.26 -7.46 12.21
N GLN A 97 20.65 -6.88 11.08
CA GLN A 97 20.13 -5.59 10.63
C GLN A 97 18.64 -5.69 10.31
N LEU A 98 17.85 -4.78 10.89
CA LEU A 98 16.43 -4.63 10.60
C LEU A 98 16.17 -3.33 9.85
N VAL A 99 15.67 -3.46 8.62
CA VAL A 99 15.26 -2.32 7.78
C VAL A 99 13.75 -2.15 7.88
N THR A 100 13.31 -1.00 8.37
CA THR A 100 11.91 -0.65 8.56
C THR A 100 11.54 0.54 7.70
N PHE A 101 10.41 0.45 7.01
CA PHE A 101 9.88 1.49 6.15
C PHE A 101 8.60 2.08 6.72
N ARG A 102 8.36 3.36 6.42
CA ARG A 102 7.05 4.01 6.59
C ARG A 102 6.48 4.37 5.23
N THR A 103 5.21 4.05 5.01
CA THR A 103 4.51 4.38 3.77
C THR A 103 4.00 5.83 3.76
N ASN A 104 3.63 6.34 2.58
CA ASN A 104 2.97 7.63 2.38
C ASN A 104 1.64 7.74 3.13
N VAL A 105 0.96 6.63 3.41
CA VAL A 105 -0.27 6.58 4.22
C VAL A 105 -0.01 6.40 5.72
N GLY A 106 1.26 6.23 6.13
CA GLY A 106 1.67 6.17 7.53
C GLY A 106 1.68 4.78 8.14
N ASP A 107 1.59 3.72 7.33
CA ASP A 107 1.80 2.35 7.79
C ASP A 107 3.30 2.06 7.92
N VAL A 108 3.66 1.11 8.78
CA VAL A 108 5.05 0.74 9.04
C VAL A 108 5.23 -0.74 8.74
N VAL A 109 6.24 -1.06 7.94
CA VAL A 109 6.56 -2.42 7.52
C VAL A 109 8.06 -2.66 7.67
N ALA A 110 8.43 -3.79 8.26
CA ALA A 110 9.82 -4.22 8.34
C ALA A 110 10.10 -5.24 7.24
N ALA A 111 11.16 -5.03 6.48
CA ALA A 111 11.61 -5.99 5.49
C ALA A 111 12.10 -7.27 6.18
N GLY A 112 11.73 -8.42 5.64
CA GLY A 112 12.08 -9.73 6.18
C GLY A 112 11.34 -10.85 5.46
N PRO A 113 11.36 -12.10 5.97
CA PRO A 113 10.73 -13.24 5.29
C PRO A 113 9.22 -13.08 5.03
N GLY A 114 8.51 -12.34 5.91
CA GLY A 114 7.09 -12.03 5.72
C GLY A 114 6.81 -10.85 4.78
N HIS A 115 7.81 -9.99 4.57
CA HIS A 115 7.72 -8.80 3.70
C HIS A 115 9.03 -8.67 2.91
N PRO A 116 9.29 -9.57 1.94
CA PRO A 116 10.56 -9.61 1.25
C PRO A 116 10.79 -8.38 0.37
N LEU A 117 12.06 -8.03 0.18
CA LEU A 117 12.43 -7.05 -0.84
C LEU A 117 12.40 -7.70 -2.22
N ARG A 118 11.81 -7.01 -3.19
CA ARG A 118 11.77 -7.38 -4.60
C ARG A 118 12.33 -6.23 -5.43
N PHE A 119 13.26 -6.53 -6.31
CA PHE A 119 13.86 -5.56 -7.22
C PHE A 119 13.40 -5.84 -8.64
N VAL A 120 13.11 -4.80 -9.41
CA VAL A 120 12.73 -4.87 -10.82
C VAL A 120 13.64 -3.93 -11.60
N ASP A 121 14.09 -4.34 -12.78
CA ASP A 121 14.81 -3.46 -13.68
C ASP A 121 13.88 -2.37 -14.21
N GLU A 122 14.35 -1.13 -14.22
CA GLU A 122 13.62 0.01 -14.76
C GLU A 122 14.18 0.37 -16.15
N ASP A 123 13.49 -0.06 -17.19
CA ASP A 123 13.94 0.07 -18.58
C ASP A 123 14.27 1.52 -18.98
N GLU A 124 13.51 2.49 -18.47
CA GLU A 124 13.68 3.92 -18.81
C GLU A 124 14.97 4.53 -18.26
N THR A 125 15.43 4.07 -17.09
CA THR A 125 16.59 4.65 -16.39
C THR A 125 17.80 3.71 -16.38
N GLY A 126 17.62 2.43 -16.70
CA GLY A 126 18.60 1.37 -16.47
C GLY A 126 18.86 1.10 -14.99
N GLY A 127 18.01 1.64 -14.10
CA GLY A 127 18.12 1.49 -12.66
C GLY A 127 17.35 0.28 -12.13
N LEU A 128 17.33 0.16 -10.79
CA LEU A 128 16.49 -0.81 -10.09
C LEU A 128 15.38 -0.10 -9.35
N LYS A 129 14.15 -0.59 -9.51
CA LYS A 129 12.98 -0.19 -8.73
C LYS A 129 12.72 -1.20 -7.60
N PRO A 130 12.98 -0.84 -6.33
CA PRO A 130 12.77 -1.72 -5.19
C PRO A 130 11.34 -1.65 -4.66
N TYR A 131 10.85 -2.77 -4.15
CA TYR A 131 9.57 -2.92 -3.47
C TYR A 131 9.74 -3.74 -2.19
N VAL A 132 8.92 -3.48 -1.19
CA VAL A 132 8.69 -4.35 -0.03
C VAL A 132 7.27 -4.93 -0.17
N LEU A 133 7.16 -6.27 -0.15
CA LEU A 133 5.87 -6.97 -0.36
C LEU A 133 5.05 -7.09 0.92
#